data_AF-A0A962YB76-F1
#
_entry.id   AF-A0A962YB76-F1
#
_cell.length_a   1.000
_cell.length_b   1.000
_cell.length_c   1.000
_cell.angle_alpha   90.00
_cell.angle_beta   90.00
_cell.angle_gamma   90.00
#
_symmetry.space_group_name_H-M   'P 1'
#
loop_
_entity.id
_entity.type
_entity.pdbx_description
1 polymer ?
#
loop_
_entity_poly.entity_id
_entity_poly.type
_entity_poly.pdbx_seq_one_letter_code
_entity_poly.pdbx_strand_id
1 'polypeptide(L)'
;MTAIPQYTETGTARRVGVEIEFIGLDVVSSAELVRATYGGTIKAVTDYDIRVETPELGEFRIELDFALLKNMGAERAQASEEPSLISQVSEEILAALAQQVTPCEIVSSPIPFSAVMQLDRLVETLHQAGAQGTDDG
;
A
#
# COMPACT_ATOMS: atom_id res chain seq x y z
N MET A 1 -9.68 -29.52 -4.47
CA MET A 1 -9.30 -28.30 -3.75
C MET A 1 -8.64 -28.73 -2.45
N THR A 2 -7.31 -28.62 -2.35
CA THR A 2 -6.56 -29.02 -1.15
C THR A 2 -6.66 -27.91 -0.12
N ALA A 3 -7.08 -28.23 1.11
CA ALA A 3 -7.14 -27.24 2.18
C ALA A 3 -5.73 -26.72 2.49
N ILE A 4 -5.57 -25.40 2.60
CA ILE A 4 -4.31 -24.79 3.01
C ILE A 4 -4.11 -25.09 4.51
N PRO A 5 -3.00 -25.71 4.92
CA PRO A 5 -2.77 -26.06 6.31
C PRO A 5 -2.61 -24.79 7.18
N GLN A 6 -3.42 -24.70 8.25
CA GLN A 6 -3.44 -23.58 9.18
C GLN A 6 -2.32 -23.64 10.23
N TYR A 7 -1.64 -24.78 10.34
CA TYR A 7 -0.56 -25.02 11.28
C TYR A 7 0.69 -25.48 10.54
N THR A 8 1.86 -25.18 11.12
CA THR A 8 3.14 -25.73 10.68
C THR A 8 3.24 -27.22 11.03
N GLU A 9 4.26 -27.90 10.53
CA GLU A 9 4.52 -29.30 10.89
C GLU A 9 4.77 -29.50 12.40
N THR A 10 5.18 -28.46 13.12
CA THR A 10 5.40 -28.49 14.57
C THR A 10 4.15 -28.12 15.38
N GLY A 11 3.00 -27.92 14.73
CA GLY A 11 1.73 -27.59 15.38
C GLY A 11 1.57 -26.12 15.78
N THR A 12 2.49 -25.24 15.39
CA THR A 12 2.34 -23.80 15.61
C THR A 12 1.41 -23.17 14.57
N ALA A 13 0.62 -22.17 14.96
CA ALA A 13 -0.26 -21.47 14.02
C ALA A 13 0.56 -20.83 12.90
N ARG A 14 0.22 -21.14 11.65
CA ARG A 14 0.85 -20.54 10.47
C ARG A 14 0.55 -19.04 10.46
N ARG A 15 1.56 -18.24 10.14
CA ARG A 15 1.42 -16.80 9.96
C ARG A 15 1.71 -16.41 8.52
N VAL A 16 1.10 -15.33 8.05
CA VAL A 16 1.24 -14.81 6.69
C VAL A 16 1.28 -13.28 6.76
N GLY A 17 2.19 -12.68 6.00
CA GLY A 17 2.14 -11.24 5.70
C GLY A 17 1.29 -11.05 4.45
N VAL A 18 0.42 -10.04 4.46
CA VAL A 18 -0.44 -9.71 3.32
C VAL A 18 -0.13 -8.30 2.86
N GLU A 19 -0.09 -8.13 1.55
CA GLU A 19 0.08 -6.87 0.86
C GLU A 19 -1.16 -6.62 0.01
N ILE A 20 -1.66 -5.39 0.04
CA ILE A 20 -2.77 -4.93 -0.78
C ILE A 20 -2.26 -3.69 -1.52
N GLU A 21 -2.20 -3.79 -2.85
CA GLU A 21 -1.75 -2.71 -3.73
C GLU A 21 -2.95 -2.13 -4.51
N PHE A 22 -3.01 -0.80 -4.61
CA PHE A 22 -4.07 -0.11 -5.34
C PHE A 22 -3.67 1.32 -5.72
N ILE A 23 -4.40 1.90 -6.67
CA ILE A 23 -4.38 3.33 -6.98
C ILE A 23 -5.68 4.02 -6.55
N GLY A 24 -5.73 5.35 -6.65
CA GLY A 24 -6.95 6.14 -6.45
C GLY A 24 -7.14 6.67 -5.01
N LEU A 25 -6.28 6.28 -4.08
CA LEU A 25 -6.25 6.79 -2.71
C LEU A 25 -4.81 7.10 -2.31
N ASP A 26 -4.62 8.16 -1.51
CA ASP A 26 -3.31 8.49 -0.94
C ASP A 26 -3.03 7.71 0.36
N VAL A 27 -1.79 7.78 0.83
CA VAL A 27 -1.29 7.08 2.03
C VAL A 27 -2.05 7.52 3.30
N VAL A 28 -2.40 8.81 3.40
CA VAL A 28 -3.10 9.36 4.57
C VAL A 28 -4.53 8.82 4.66
N SER A 29 -5.28 8.89 3.56
CA SER A 29 -6.65 8.40 3.45
C SER A 29 -6.69 6.90 3.68
N SER A 30 -5.73 6.17 3.11
CA SER A 30 -5.59 4.71 3.30
C SER A 30 -5.34 4.34 4.76
N ALA A 31 -4.44 5.06 5.46
CA ALA A 31 -4.20 4.84 6.88
C ALA A 31 -5.44 5.12 7.75
N GLU A 32 -6.21 6.16 7.41
CA GLU A 32 -7.47 6.45 8.08
C GLU A 32 -8.53 5.35 7.85
N LEU A 33 -8.60 4.76 6.66
CA LEU A 33 -9.50 3.65 6.37
C LEU A 33 -9.09 2.38 7.15
N VAL A 34 -7.79 2.08 7.26
CA VAL A 34 -7.30 0.99 8.11
C VAL A 34 -7.70 1.22 9.57
N ARG A 35 -7.46 2.42 10.11
CA ARG A 35 -7.86 2.79 11.48
C ARG A 35 -9.37 2.72 11.67
N ALA A 36 -10.17 3.16 10.70
CA ALA A 36 -11.62 3.09 10.78
C ALA A 36 -12.14 1.65 10.74
N THR A 37 -11.45 0.76 10.00
CA THR A 37 -11.84 -0.64 9.84
C THR A 37 -11.53 -1.48 11.08
N TYR A 38 -10.33 -1.31 11.65
CA TYR A 38 -9.79 -2.16 12.72
C TYR A 38 -9.56 -1.45 14.05
N GLY A 39 -9.84 -0.15 14.13
CA GLY A 39 -9.47 0.69 15.26
C GLY A 39 -7.96 0.97 15.29
N GLY A 40 -7.47 1.36 16.47
CA GLY A 40 -6.04 1.57 16.69
C GLY A 40 -5.58 3.02 16.54
N THR A 41 -4.25 3.18 16.39
CA THR A 41 -3.58 4.48 16.40
C THR A 41 -2.71 4.66 15.17
N ILE A 42 -2.90 5.78 14.47
CA ILE A 42 -2.02 6.22 13.38
C ILE A 42 -0.74 6.81 13.98
N LYS A 43 0.40 6.33 13.49
CA LYS A 43 1.74 6.86 13.73
C LYS A 43 2.30 7.29 12.38
N ALA A 44 2.22 8.58 12.08
CA ALA A 44 2.83 9.14 10.88
C ALA A 44 4.35 9.07 11.00
N VAL A 45 5.02 8.47 10.02
CA VAL A 45 6.49 8.43 9.94
C VAL A 45 6.97 9.48 8.94
N THR A 46 6.36 9.50 7.75
CA THR A 46 6.54 10.53 6.71
C THR A 46 5.21 10.75 5.97
N ASP A 47 5.18 11.67 4.99
CA ASP A 47 4.02 11.89 4.12
C ASP A 47 3.70 10.68 3.21
N TYR A 48 4.64 9.74 3.09
CA TYR A 48 4.58 8.59 2.18
C TYR A 48 4.77 7.23 2.89
N ASP A 49 4.90 7.22 4.22
CA ASP A 49 5.00 6.02 5.05
C ASP A 49 4.28 6.32 6.37
N ILE A 50 3.16 5.63 6.59
CA ILE A 50 2.35 5.75 7.80
C ILE A 50 2.17 4.36 8.40
N ARG A 51 2.22 4.28 9.73
CA ARG A 51 1.91 3.05 10.46
C ARG A 51 0.57 3.16 11.17
N VAL A 52 -0.20 2.07 11.16
CA VAL A 52 -1.43 1.94 11.95
C VAL A 52 -1.30 0.74 12.86
N GLU A 53 -1.31 0.99 14.16
CA GLU A 53 -1.19 -0.04 15.18
C GLU A 53 -2.57 -0.49 15.61
N THR A 54 -2.99 -1.68 15.17
CA THR A 54 -4.31 -2.22 15.45
C THR A 54 -4.28 -3.18 16.65
N PRO A 55 -5.36 -3.26 17.46
CA PRO A 55 -5.36 -4.12 18.64
C PRO A 55 -5.26 -5.61 18.36
N GLU A 56 -5.81 -6.09 17.24
CA GLU A 56 -5.96 -7.53 16.96
C GLU A 56 -5.02 -8.06 15.87
N LEU A 57 -4.72 -7.24 14.86
CA LEU A 57 -3.95 -7.64 13.68
C LEU A 57 -2.50 -7.13 13.71
N GLY A 58 -2.17 -6.29 14.69
CA GLY A 58 -0.85 -5.67 14.83
C GLY A 58 -0.66 -4.46 13.92
N GLU A 59 0.58 -4.19 13.55
CA GLU A 59 0.94 -3.04 12.72
C GLU A 59 0.58 -3.29 11.24
N PHE A 60 -0.05 -2.29 10.63
CA PHE A 60 -0.10 -2.10 9.20
C PHE A 60 0.84 -0.96 8.80
N ARG A 61 1.62 -1.19 7.75
CA ARG A 61 2.39 -0.15 7.07
C ARG A 61 1.65 0.26 5.80
N ILE A 62 1.51 1.56 5.60
CA ILE A 62 0.90 2.14 4.41
C ILE A 62 1.95 2.99 3.74
N GLU A 63 2.27 2.69 2.49
CA GLU A 63 3.33 3.38 1.76
C GLU A 63 2.99 3.59 0.28
N LEU A 64 3.74 4.47 -0.36
CA LEU A 64 3.76 4.60 -1.82
C LEU A 64 4.89 3.73 -2.37
N ASP A 65 4.67 3.04 -3.51
CA ASP A 65 5.74 2.28 -4.16
C ASP A 65 6.87 3.21 -4.65
N PHE A 66 7.93 3.29 -3.84
CA PHE A 66 9.11 4.09 -4.12
C PHE A 66 9.95 3.56 -5.28
N ALA A 67 9.88 2.25 -5.58
CA ALA A 67 10.62 1.67 -6.69
C ALA A 67 10.05 2.18 -8.01
N LEU A 68 8.73 2.17 -8.16
CA LEU A 68 8.06 2.75 -9.33
C LEU A 68 8.30 4.26 -9.43
N LEU A 69 8.12 5.02 -8.33
CA LEU A 69 8.42 6.46 -8.30
C LEU A 69 9.84 6.78 -8.79
N LYS A 70 10.83 6.01 -8.33
CA LYS A 70 12.24 6.21 -8.67
C LYS A 70 12.54 5.84 -10.12
N ASN A 71 11.97 4.75 -10.62
CA ASN A 71 12.14 4.34 -12.02
C ASN A 71 11.58 5.40 -12.99
N MET A 72 10.39 5.93 -12.70
CA MET A 72 9.81 7.03 -13.46
C MET A 72 10.70 8.28 -13.47
N GLY A 73 11.31 8.62 -12.33
CA GLY A 73 12.27 9.71 -12.23
C GLY A 73 13.56 9.47 -13.05
N ALA A 74 14.08 8.25 -13.02
CA ALA A 74 15.33 7.88 -13.69
C ALA A 74 15.21 7.81 -15.22
N GLU A 75 14.10 7.28 -15.75
CA GLU A 75 13.80 7.27 -17.18
C GLU A 75 13.70 8.69 -17.75
N ARG A 76 13.11 9.61 -16.98
CA ARG A 76 12.99 11.01 -17.38
C ARG A 76 14.32 11.75 -17.40
N ALA A 77 15.20 11.52 -16.41
CA ALA A 77 16.53 12.13 -16.41
C ALA A 77 17.32 11.77 -17.69
N GLN A 78 17.09 10.59 -18.25
CA GLN A 78 17.69 10.13 -19.50
C GLN A 78 16.99 10.71 -20.74
N ALA A 79 15.69 10.98 -20.69
CA ALA A 79 14.92 11.57 -21.79
C ALA A 79 15.07 13.11 -21.92
N SER A 80 15.76 13.77 -20.98
CA SER A 80 15.83 15.23 -20.88
C SER A 80 16.83 15.90 -21.84
N GLU A 81 17.40 15.17 -22.81
CA GLU A 81 18.32 15.76 -23.82
C GLU A 81 17.60 16.57 -24.92
N GLU A 82 16.28 16.44 -25.07
CA GLU A 82 15.46 17.21 -26.02
C GLU A 82 14.47 18.14 -25.30
N PRO A 83 14.40 19.45 -25.64
CA PRO A 83 13.51 20.39 -24.96
C PRO A 83 12.04 20.08 -25.28
N SER A 84 11.34 19.49 -24.30
CA SER A 84 9.92 19.16 -24.39
C SER A 84 9.09 20.07 -23.46
N LEU A 85 7.77 20.12 -23.65
CA LEU A 85 6.87 20.84 -22.73
C LEU A 85 7.02 20.37 -21.28
N ILE A 86 7.41 19.10 -21.12
CA ILE A 86 7.60 18.44 -19.83
C ILE A 86 8.86 18.96 -19.12
N SER A 87 9.92 19.35 -19.85
CA SER A 87 11.16 19.87 -19.27
C SER A 87 11.03 21.25 -18.62
N GLN A 88 9.89 21.92 -18.82
CA GLN A 88 9.57 23.23 -18.22
C GLN A 88 8.72 23.13 -16.94
N VAL A 89 8.23 21.92 -16.61
CA VAL A 89 7.48 21.65 -15.37
C VAL A 89 8.46 21.47 -14.21
N SER A 90 8.17 22.06 -13.04
CA SER A 90 9.03 21.93 -11.86
C SER A 90 9.05 20.48 -11.34
N GLU A 91 10.13 20.12 -10.63
CA GLU A 91 10.27 18.78 -10.04
C GLU A 91 9.14 18.49 -9.04
N GLU A 92 8.66 19.49 -8.29
CA GLU A 92 7.59 19.32 -7.32
C GLU A 92 6.24 19.01 -7.97
N ILE A 93 5.89 19.70 -9.06
CA ILE A 93 4.65 19.43 -9.80
C ILE A 93 4.70 18.04 -10.41
N LEU A 94 5.87 17.66 -10.94
CA LEU A 94 6.06 16.33 -11.48
C LEU A 94 5.93 15.25 -10.40
N ALA A 95 6.55 15.44 -9.23
CA ALA A 95 6.46 14.52 -8.12
C ALA A 95 4.99 14.34 -7.68
N ALA A 96 4.22 15.42 -7.63
CA ALA A 96 2.79 15.35 -7.34
C ALA A 96 2.01 14.55 -8.40
N LEU A 97 2.34 14.69 -9.69
CA LEU A 97 1.72 13.91 -10.76
C LEU A 97 2.11 12.43 -10.72
N ALA A 98 3.38 12.12 -10.43
CA ALA A 98 3.86 10.75 -10.31
C ALA A 98 3.14 10.03 -9.15
N GLN A 99 2.97 10.70 -8.01
CA GLN A 99 2.23 10.15 -6.86
C GLN A 99 0.77 9.78 -7.18
N GLN A 100 0.13 10.42 -8.16
CA GLN A 100 -1.25 10.08 -8.55
C GLN A 100 -1.35 8.74 -9.28
N VAL A 101 -0.26 8.31 -9.93
CA VAL A 101 -0.22 7.06 -10.69
C VAL A 101 0.61 5.98 -10.00
N THR A 102 1.35 6.33 -8.96
CA THR A 102 2.08 5.37 -8.14
C THR A 102 1.12 4.65 -7.20
N PRO A 103 1.13 3.31 -7.18
CA PRO A 103 0.32 2.54 -6.25
C PRO A 103 0.66 2.85 -4.79
N CYS A 104 -0.41 2.82 -3.99
CA CYS A 104 -0.32 2.75 -2.54
C CYS A 104 -0.38 1.27 -2.14
N GLU A 105 0.52 0.89 -1.23
CA GLU A 105 0.59 -0.44 -0.64
C GLU A 105 0.15 -0.38 0.82
N ILE A 106 -0.65 -1.36 1.24
CA ILE A 106 -0.94 -1.66 2.64
C ILE A 106 -0.36 -3.02 2.97
N VAL A 107 0.65 -3.04 3.84
CA VAL A 107 1.37 -4.24 4.28
C VAL A 107 1.03 -4.56 5.72
N SER A 108 0.51 -5.75 5.98
CA SER A 108 0.27 -6.24 7.34
C SER A 108 1.55 -6.82 7.94
N SER A 109 1.71 -6.66 9.26
CA SER A 109 2.55 -7.59 10.03
C SER A 109 2.11 -9.04 9.79
N PRO A 110 2.98 -10.05 9.99
CA PRO A 110 2.55 -11.44 9.86
C PRO A 110 1.37 -11.73 10.80
N ILE A 111 0.19 -12.02 10.25
CA ILE A 111 -1.04 -12.34 11.00
C ILE A 111 -1.27 -13.86 11.03
N PRO A 112 -2.01 -14.40 12.02
CA PRO A 112 -2.45 -15.80 11.98
C PRO A 112 -3.22 -16.08 10.68
N PHE A 113 -3.00 -17.23 10.05
CA PHE A 113 -3.69 -17.59 8.82
C PHE A 113 -5.22 -17.59 8.98
N SER A 114 -5.73 -17.90 10.17
CA SER A 114 -7.15 -17.84 10.50
C SER A 114 -7.74 -16.43 10.49
N ALA A 115 -6.90 -15.38 10.55
CA ALA A 115 -7.31 -13.98 10.56
C ALA A 115 -7.30 -13.34 9.16
N VAL A 116 -6.84 -14.04 8.12
CA VAL A 116 -6.75 -13.50 6.75
C VAL A 116 -8.10 -13.01 6.23
N MET A 117 -9.19 -13.71 6.55
CA MET A 117 -10.55 -13.31 6.14
C MET A 117 -11.03 -12.00 6.77
N GLN A 118 -10.35 -11.49 7.79
CA GLN A 118 -10.64 -10.16 8.29
C GLN A 118 -10.25 -9.06 7.28
N LEU A 119 -9.28 -9.34 6.40
CA LEU A 119 -8.79 -8.40 5.39
C LEU A 119 -9.81 -8.10 4.29
N ASP A 120 -10.77 -8.99 4.05
CA ASP A 120 -11.84 -8.78 3.07
C ASP A 120 -12.61 -7.48 3.38
N ARG A 121 -12.82 -7.19 4.67
CA ARG A 121 -13.49 -5.95 5.11
C ARG A 121 -12.69 -4.70 4.73
N LEU A 122 -11.37 -4.76 4.84
CA LEU A 122 -10.50 -3.65 4.44
C LEU A 122 -10.54 -3.48 2.92
N VAL A 123 -10.44 -4.56 2.15
CA VAL A 123 -10.54 -4.54 0.68
C VAL A 123 -11.85 -3.89 0.23
N GLU A 124 -12.98 -4.30 0.80
CA GLU A 124 -14.28 -3.68 0.50
C GLU A 124 -14.32 -2.19 0.87
N THR A 125 -13.76 -1.82 2.02
CA THR A 125 -13.72 -0.44 2.50
C THR A 125 -12.87 0.45 1.58
N LEU A 126 -11.72 -0.03 1.13
CA LEU A 126 -10.86 0.65 0.16
C LEU A 126 -11.58 0.82 -1.18
N HIS A 127 -12.20 -0.26 -1.67
CA HIS A 127 -12.94 -0.22 -2.94
C HIS A 127 -14.09 0.80 -2.91
N GLN A 128 -14.87 0.83 -1.82
CA GLN A 128 -15.93 1.82 -1.62
C GLN A 128 -15.42 3.26 -1.55
N ALA A 129 -14.19 3.45 -1.06
CA ALA A 129 -13.54 4.76 -1.02
C ALA A 129 -12.92 5.18 -2.37
N GLY A 130 -12.93 4.30 -3.39
CA GLY A 130 -12.44 4.60 -4.73
C GLY A 130 -11.12 3.92 -5.10
N ALA A 131 -10.61 3.02 -4.27
CA ALA A 131 -9.43 2.22 -4.61
C ALA A 131 -9.70 1.32 -5.82
N GLN A 132 -8.72 1.27 -6.72
CA GLN A 132 -8.73 0.42 -7.91
C GLN A 132 -7.49 -0.46 -7.88
N GLY A 133 -7.66 -1.75 -8.17
CA GLY A 133 -6.53 -2.68 -8.29
C GLY A 133 -5.59 -2.26 -9.42
N THR A 134 -4.31 -2.57 -9.26
CA THR A 134 -3.30 -2.48 -10.32
C THR A 134 -3.44 -3.71 -11.23
N ASP A 135 -3.28 -3.54 -12.55
CA ASP A 135 -3.41 -4.64 -13.53
C ASP A 135 -2.25 -5.66 -13.47
N ASP A 136 -1.36 -5.56 -12.47
CA ASP A 136 -0.15 -6.37 -12.30
C ASP A 136 -0.33 -7.60 -11.39
N GLY A 137 -1.59 -7.98 -11.07
CA GLY A 137 -1.95 -9.11 -10.19
C GLY A 137 -2.35 -10.42 -10.88
#